data_AF-A0A7G2RSI8-F1
#
_entry.id   AF-A0A7G2RSI8-F1
#
_cell.length_a   1.000
_cell.length_b   1.000
_cell.length_c   1.000
_cell.angle_alpha   90.00
_cell.angle_beta   90.00
_cell.angle_gamma   90.00
#
_symmetry.space_group_name_H-M   'P 1'
#
loop_
_entity.id
_entity.type
_entity.pdbx_description
1 polymer ?
#
loop_
_entity_poly.entity_id
_entity_poly.type
_entity_poly.pdbx_seq_one_letter_code
_entity_poly.pdbx_strand_id
1 'polypeptide(L)'
;MSNAQKLATVQKNNVSGVGLKTVFNILDRWGCTPEQVQKILQISRPAYYKYRKAPEQASLTHDQIERLSYLVNIHGCLRMIFENPKNVYGFMALKNDNPYFNGKSPLEIISTGQFAALYETFRRIDVLRGGLW
;
A
#
# COMPACT_ATOMS: atom_id res chain seq x y z
N MET A 1 -22.20 23.60 9.37
CA MET A 1 -21.10 22.77 9.93
C MET A 1 -20.31 23.63 10.92
N SER A 2 -20.00 23.09 12.11
CA SER A 2 -19.25 23.79 13.17
C SER A 2 -17.76 23.97 12.80
N ASN A 3 -17.11 25.00 13.34
CA ASN A 3 -15.66 25.23 13.15
C ASN A 3 -14.79 24.03 13.58
N ALA A 4 -15.21 23.29 14.61
CA ALA A 4 -14.51 22.08 15.06
C ALA A 4 -14.57 20.96 14.01
N GLN A 5 -15.71 20.82 13.32
CA GLN A 5 -15.87 19.83 12.25
C GLN A 5 -15.01 20.17 11.02
N LYS A 6 -14.88 21.46 10.69
CA LYS A 6 -13.98 21.92 9.61
C LYS A 6 -12.51 21.62 9.92
N LEU A 7 -12.04 21.92 11.13
CA LEU A 7 -10.65 21.66 11.55
C LEU A 7 -10.30 20.17 11.52
N ALA A 8 -11.17 19.31 12.07
CA ALA A 8 -10.98 17.87 12.05
C ALA A 8 -10.95 17.31 10.61
N THR A 9 -11.76 17.85 9.71
CA THR A 9 -11.80 17.44 8.29
C THR A 9 -10.51 17.83 7.57
N VAL A 10 -10.02 19.06 7.77
CA VAL A 10 -8.75 19.51 7.16
C VAL A 10 -7.57 18.67 7.65
N GLN A 11 -7.52 18.36 8.94
CA GLN A 11 -6.44 17.56 9.51
C GLN A 11 -6.48 16.11 9.00
N LYS A 12 -7.67 15.51 8.91
CA LYS A 12 -7.87 14.18 8.32
C LYS A 12 -7.47 14.13 6.84
N ASN A 13 -7.78 15.17 6.07
CA ASN A 13 -7.38 15.27 4.65
C ASN A 13 -5.87 15.40 4.50
N ASN A 14 -5.21 16.20 5.35
CA ASN A 14 -3.75 16.32 5.34
C ASN A 14 -3.04 14.99 5.66
N VAL A 15 -3.52 14.24 6.66
CA VAL A 15 -2.96 12.91 6.99
C VAL A 15 -3.17 11.94 5.83
N SER A 16 -4.34 11.99 5.18
CA SER A 16 -4.66 11.14 4.02
C SER A 16 -3.76 11.45 2.82
N GLY A 17 -3.48 12.73 2.56
CA GLY A 17 -2.59 13.15 1.48
C GLY A 17 -1.12 12.77 1.69
N VAL A 18 -0.61 12.93 2.92
CA VAL A 18 0.75 12.48 3.28
C VAL A 18 0.88 10.96 3.19
N GLY A 19 -0.13 10.22 3.68
CA GLY A 19 -0.19 8.77 3.55
C GLY A 19 -0.19 8.32 2.09
N LEU A 20 -1.01 8.95 1.25
CA LEU A 20 -1.10 8.62 -0.18
C LEU A 20 0.21 8.89 -0.91
N LYS A 21 0.85 10.04 -0.66
CA LYS A 21 2.17 10.35 -1.21
C LYS A 21 3.21 9.30 -0.83
N THR A 22 3.20 8.87 0.43
CA THR A 22 4.11 7.83 0.94
C THR A 22 3.89 6.50 0.23
N VAL A 23 2.63 6.09 0.08
CA VAL A 23 2.27 4.83 -0.59
C VAL A 23 2.61 4.86 -2.07
N PHE A 24 2.42 5.97 -2.77
CA PHE A 24 2.86 6.10 -4.15
C PHE A 24 4.38 5.86 -4.29
N ASN A 25 5.18 6.45 -3.41
CA ASN A 25 6.63 6.22 -3.41
C ASN A 25 7.01 4.76 -3.13
N ILE A 26 6.28 4.09 -2.22
CA ILE A 26 6.49 2.67 -1.92
C ILE A 26 6.19 1.82 -3.16
N LEU A 27 5.01 2.02 -3.77
CA LEU A 27 4.55 1.26 -4.93
C LEU A 27 5.47 1.48 -6.14
N ASP A 28 5.99 2.69 -6.35
CA ASP A 28 6.98 2.97 -7.40
C ASP A 28 8.25 2.15 -7.19
N ARG A 29 8.75 2.10 -5.96
CA ARG A 29 9.98 1.35 -5.64
C ARG A 29 9.79 -0.15 -5.65
N TRP A 30 8.56 -0.64 -5.46
CA TRP A 30 8.19 -2.04 -5.71
C TRP A 30 8.02 -2.36 -7.20
N GLY A 31 8.08 -1.36 -8.08
CA GLY A 31 7.98 -1.53 -9.53
C GLY A 31 6.54 -1.66 -10.04
N CYS A 32 5.56 -1.13 -9.32
CA CYS A 32 4.17 -1.16 -9.75
C CYS A 32 3.95 -0.33 -11.03
N THR A 33 3.24 -0.91 -11.99
CA THR A 33 2.67 -0.16 -13.12
C THR A 33 1.52 0.74 -12.66
N PRO A 34 1.19 1.82 -13.40
CA PRO A 34 0.03 2.66 -13.10
C PRO A 34 -1.28 1.88 -12.95
N GLU A 35 -1.48 0.83 -13.75
CA GLU A 35 -2.65 -0.04 -13.74
C GLU A 35 -2.71 -0.88 -12.45
N GLN A 36 -1.57 -1.39 -11.99
CA GLN A 36 -1.48 -2.09 -10.71
C GLN A 36 -1.78 -1.15 -9.55
N VAL A 37 -1.25 0.07 -9.56
CA VAL A 37 -1.54 1.06 -8.51
C VAL A 37 -3.04 1.37 -8.44
N GLN A 38 -3.69 1.58 -9.59
CA GLN A 38 -5.13 1.80 -9.67
C GLN A 38 -5.93 0.63 -9.07
N LYS A 39 -5.56 -0.61 -9.41
CA LYS A 39 -6.20 -1.81 -8.87
C LYS A 39 -5.96 -1.98 -7.37
N ILE A 40 -4.73 -1.82 -6.90
CA ILE A 40 -4.37 -1.99 -5.49
C ILE A 40 -5.11 -0.97 -4.63
N LEU A 41 -5.13 0.30 -5.07
CA LEU A 41 -5.74 1.41 -4.34
C LEU A 41 -7.23 1.60 -4.61
N GLN A 42 -7.84 0.84 -5.53
CA GLN A 42 -9.24 1.00 -5.94
C GLN A 42 -9.57 2.46 -6.33
N ILE A 43 -8.69 3.08 -7.12
CA ILE A 43 -8.88 4.42 -7.66
C ILE A 43 -9.02 4.39 -9.17
N SER A 44 -9.89 5.25 -9.71
CA SER A 44 -10.05 5.39 -11.16
C SER A 44 -8.79 5.99 -11.80
N ARG A 45 -8.63 5.78 -13.10
CA ARG A 45 -7.51 6.36 -13.87
C ARG A 45 -7.43 7.91 -13.74
N PRO A 46 -8.54 8.68 -13.84
CA PRO A 46 -8.48 10.12 -13.59
C PRO A 46 -8.05 10.46 -12.16
N ALA A 47 -8.55 9.73 -11.16
CA ALA A 47 -8.16 9.94 -9.77
C ALA A 47 -6.67 9.65 -9.55
N TYR A 48 -6.12 8.59 -10.14
CA TYR A 48 -4.69 8.27 -10.11
C TYR A 48 -3.83 9.46 -10.56
N TYR A 49 -4.08 10.01 -11.76
CA TYR A 49 -3.27 11.13 -12.27
C TYR A 49 -3.50 12.42 -11.47
N LYS A 50 -4.74 12.69 -11.04
CA LYS A 50 -5.04 13.84 -10.17
C LYS A 50 -4.25 13.76 -8.86
N TYR A 51 -4.34 12.62 -8.18
CA TYR A 51 -3.72 12.41 -6.87
C TYR A 51 -2.20 12.29 -6.95
N ARG A 52 -1.64 11.82 -8.07
CA ARG A 52 -0.19 11.89 -8.31
C ARG A 52 0.34 13.31 -8.37
N LYS A 53 -0.44 14.24 -8.96
CA LYS A 53 -0.08 15.65 -9.07
C LYS A 53 -0.29 16.41 -7.75
N ALA A 54 -1.38 16.11 -7.05
CA ALA A 54 -1.81 16.82 -5.84
C ALA A 54 -2.37 15.85 -4.79
N PRO A 55 -1.52 15.07 -4.08
CA PRO A 55 -1.95 14.09 -3.09
C PRO A 55 -2.76 14.70 -1.93
N GLU A 56 -2.48 15.95 -1.55
CA GLU A 56 -3.17 16.69 -0.48
C GLU A 56 -4.63 17.00 -0.81
N GLN A 57 -5.00 16.94 -2.09
CA GLN A 57 -6.37 17.12 -2.57
C GLN A 57 -7.13 15.79 -2.71
N ALA A 58 -6.52 14.68 -2.30
CA ALA A 58 -7.15 13.38 -2.37
C ALA A 58 -8.30 13.28 -1.36
N SER A 59 -9.47 12.95 -1.88
CA SER A 59 -10.60 12.51 -1.06
C SER A 59 -10.67 10.99 -1.16
N LEU A 60 -10.30 10.33 -0.07
CA LEU A 60 -10.21 8.87 0.00
C LEU A 60 -11.38 8.29 0.79
N THR A 61 -11.88 7.15 0.33
CA THR A 61 -12.85 6.35 1.07
C THR A 61 -12.18 5.66 2.26
N HIS A 62 -12.98 5.10 3.17
CA HIS A 62 -12.45 4.33 4.29
C HIS A 62 -11.62 3.12 3.84
N ASP A 63 -12.12 2.33 2.88
CA ASP A 63 -11.41 1.20 2.27
C ASP A 63 -10.05 1.65 1.67
N GLN A 64 -10.01 2.79 1.01
CA GLN A 64 -8.77 3.33 0.46
C GLN A 64 -7.75 3.68 1.55
N ILE A 65 -8.20 4.31 2.65
CA ILE A 65 -7.33 4.63 3.80
C ILE A 65 -6.80 3.35 4.47
N GLU A 66 -7.62 2.31 4.59
CA GLU A 66 -7.18 1.01 5.11
C GLU A 66 -6.13 0.36 4.20
N ARG A 67 -6.34 0.40 2.88
CA ARG A 67 -5.34 -0.08 1.91
C ARG A 67 -4.02 0.66 2.04
N LEU A 68 -4.04 1.99 2.22
CA LEU A 68 -2.82 2.75 2.48
C LEU A 68 -2.10 2.24 3.73
N SER A 69 -2.86 2.01 4.81
CA SER A 69 -2.31 1.51 6.08
C SER A 69 -1.63 0.15 5.91
N TYR A 70 -2.26 -0.80 5.22
CA TYR A 70 -1.66 -2.12 4.94
C TYR A 70 -0.39 -2.02 4.10
N LEU A 71 -0.35 -1.15 3.09
CA LEU A 71 0.83 -0.98 2.23
C LEU A 71 2.01 -0.38 3.01
N VAL A 72 1.75 0.60 3.88
CA VAL A 72 2.76 1.16 4.77
C VAL A 72 3.25 0.10 5.76
N ASN A 73 2.35 -0.70 6.34
CA ASN A 73 2.72 -1.75 7.29
C ASN A 73 3.53 -2.87 6.64
N ILE A 74 3.16 -3.33 5.43
CA ILE A 74 3.95 -4.29 4.65
C ILE A 74 5.38 -3.75 4.47
N HIS A 75 5.53 -2.51 4.03
CA HIS A 75 6.84 -1.91 3.87
C HIS A 75 7.61 -1.80 5.19
N GLY A 76 6.92 -1.47 6.29
CA GLY A 76 7.49 -1.48 7.64
C GLY A 76 8.01 -2.86 8.06
N CYS A 77 7.24 -3.93 7.84
CA CYS A 77 7.66 -5.31 8.08
C CYS A 77 8.91 -5.66 7.26
N LEU A 78 8.93 -5.32 5.97
CA LEU A 78 10.08 -5.59 5.10
C LEU A 78 11.35 -4.86 5.57
N ARG A 79 11.23 -3.63 6.09
CA ARG A 79 12.38 -2.90 6.68
C ARG A 79 12.88 -3.49 7.99
N MET A 80 12.04 -4.23 8.72
CA MET A 80 12.46 -4.95 9.92
C MET A 80 13.11 -6.30 9.57
N ILE A 81 12.66 -6.94 8.48
CA ILE A 81 13.17 -8.25 8.04
C ILE A 81 14.50 -8.11 7.30
N PHE A 82 14.68 -7.08 6.48
CA PHE A 82 15.84 -6.93 5.61
C PHE A 82 16.69 -5.72 5.96
N GLU A 83 17.99 -5.95 6.13
CA GLU A 83 18.98 -4.88 6.36
C GLU A 83 19.33 -4.14 5.06
N ASN A 84 19.30 -4.82 3.91
CA ASN A 84 19.70 -4.23 2.64
C ASN A 84 18.49 -3.63 1.89
N PRO A 85 18.62 -2.39 1.35
CA PRO A 85 17.52 -1.74 0.62
C PRO A 85 17.03 -2.51 -0.61
N LYS A 86 17.90 -3.28 -1.26
CA LYS A 86 17.55 -4.08 -2.44
C LYS A 86 16.46 -5.09 -2.12
N ASN A 87 16.53 -5.77 -0.97
CA ASN A 87 15.51 -6.74 -0.56
C ASN A 87 14.26 -6.04 -0.02
N VAL A 88 14.39 -4.93 0.71
CA VAL A 88 13.25 -4.15 1.19
C VAL A 88 12.30 -3.75 0.06
N TYR A 89 12.85 -3.35 -1.10
CA TYR A 89 12.05 -2.94 -2.26
C TYR A 89 11.85 -4.07 -3.27
N GLY A 90 12.79 -5.01 -3.37
CA GLY A 90 12.72 -6.11 -4.32
C GLY A 90 11.78 -7.24 -3.92
N PHE A 91 11.60 -7.52 -2.62
CA PHE A 91 10.86 -8.69 -2.15
C PHE A 91 9.45 -8.79 -2.72
N MET A 92 8.73 -7.68 -2.83
CA MET A 92 7.37 -7.68 -3.35
C MET A 92 7.28 -8.16 -4.80
N ALA A 93 8.33 -8.00 -5.60
CA ALA A 93 8.40 -8.45 -6.99
C ALA A 93 8.97 -9.87 -7.14
N LEU A 94 9.58 -10.43 -6.08
CA LEU A 94 10.15 -11.77 -6.12
C LEU A 94 9.05 -12.83 -6.10
N LYS A 95 9.22 -13.84 -6.97
CA LYS A 95 8.39 -15.04 -6.94
C LYS A 95 8.52 -15.72 -5.58
N ASN A 96 7.40 -16.17 -5.03
CA ASN A 96 7.36 -16.78 -3.71
C ASN A 96 6.64 -18.14 -3.81
N ASP A 97 7.35 -19.20 -3.47
CA ASP A 97 6.87 -20.58 -3.55
C ASP A 97 6.22 -21.05 -2.25
N ASN A 98 6.10 -20.20 -1.23
CA ASN A 98 5.33 -20.54 -0.03
C ASN A 98 3.88 -20.85 -0.42
N PRO A 99 3.19 -21.77 0.29
CA PRO A 99 1.90 -22.33 -0.13
C PRO A 99 0.82 -21.31 -0.51
N TYR A 100 0.78 -20.16 0.16
CA TYR A 100 -0.18 -19.09 -0.15
C TYR A 100 0.10 -18.40 -1.49
N PHE A 101 1.38 -18.15 -1.79
CA PHE A 101 1.77 -17.40 -2.97
C PHE A 101 1.81 -18.30 -4.22
N ASN A 102 2.06 -19.60 -4.05
CA ASN A 102 1.98 -20.62 -5.10
C ASN A 102 2.73 -20.21 -6.39
N GLY A 103 3.98 -19.77 -6.24
CA GLY A 103 4.83 -19.33 -7.34
C GLY A 103 4.50 -17.93 -7.89
N LYS A 104 3.59 -17.18 -7.26
CA LYS A 104 3.35 -15.77 -7.56
C LYS A 104 4.16 -14.88 -6.61
N SER A 105 4.48 -13.68 -7.06
CA SER A 105 5.03 -12.66 -6.18
C SER A 105 3.94 -12.03 -5.31
N PRO A 106 4.28 -11.49 -4.13
CA PRO A 106 3.34 -10.70 -3.33
C PRO A 106 2.67 -9.58 -4.14
N LEU A 107 3.41 -8.93 -5.04
CA LEU A 107 2.89 -7.88 -5.90
C LEU A 107 1.84 -8.38 -6.87
N GLU A 108 2.03 -9.55 -7.50
CA GLU A 108 1.02 -10.17 -8.36
C GLU A 108 -0.28 -10.47 -7.61
N ILE A 109 -0.19 -10.90 -6.35
CA ILE A 109 -1.35 -11.18 -5.50
C ILE A 109 -2.14 -9.91 -5.17
N ILE A 110 -1.48 -8.86 -4.65
CA ILE A 110 -2.18 -7.61 -4.29
C ILE A 110 -2.68 -6.85 -5.52
N SER A 111 -2.05 -7.05 -6.69
CA SER A 111 -2.48 -6.46 -7.97
C SER A 111 -3.82 -6.97 -8.48
N THR A 112 -4.39 -8.01 -7.86
CA THR A 112 -5.79 -8.43 -8.11
C THR A 112 -6.80 -7.37 -7.64
N GLY A 113 -6.40 -6.46 -6.75
CA GLY A 113 -7.24 -5.42 -6.15
C GLY A 113 -8.15 -5.91 -5.03
N GLN A 114 -8.22 -7.22 -4.80
CA GLN A 114 -9.03 -7.81 -3.73
C GLN A 114 -8.45 -7.42 -2.36
N PHE A 115 -9.30 -6.92 -1.47
CA PHE A 115 -8.87 -6.53 -0.12
C PHE A 115 -8.33 -7.72 0.67
N ALA A 116 -8.99 -8.88 0.57
CA ALA A 116 -8.55 -10.11 1.24
C ALA A 116 -7.13 -10.54 0.81
N ALA A 117 -6.77 -10.34 -0.47
CA ALA A 117 -5.42 -10.63 -0.97
C ALA A 117 -4.37 -9.68 -0.37
N LEU A 118 -4.70 -8.39 -0.21
CA LEU A 118 -3.84 -7.41 0.47
C LEU A 118 -3.65 -7.76 1.95
N TYR A 119 -4.74 -8.06 2.64
CA TYR A 119 -4.73 -8.45 4.05
C TYR A 119 -3.89 -9.71 4.30
N GLU A 120 -4.13 -10.77 3.53
CA GLU A 120 -3.42 -12.04 3.73
C GLU A 120 -1.94 -11.91 3.35
N THR A 121 -1.60 -11.13 2.32
CA THR A 121 -0.21 -10.79 2.00
C THR A 121 0.48 -10.08 3.16
N PHE A 122 -0.18 -9.09 3.78
CA PHE A 122 0.34 -8.43 4.98
C PHE A 122 0.54 -9.42 6.12
N ARG A 123 -0.46 -10.26 6.43
CA ARG A 123 -0.37 -11.27 7.50
C ARG A 123 0.83 -12.20 7.32
N ARG A 124 1.06 -12.70 6.10
CA ARG A 124 2.21 -13.58 5.81
C ARG A 124 3.55 -12.85 5.99
N ILE A 125 3.64 -11.60 5.55
CA ILE A 125 4.86 -10.81 5.70
C ILE A 125 5.11 -10.42 7.17
N ASP A 126 4.08 -10.09 7.95
CA ASP A 126 4.26 -9.79 9.37
C ASP A 126 4.68 -11.03 10.17
N VAL A 127 4.22 -12.23 9.80
CA VAL A 127 4.67 -13.48 10.45
C VAL A 127 6.17 -13.73 10.20
N LEU A 128 6.72 -13.39 9.02
CA LEU A 128 8.18 -13.45 8.75
C LEU A 128 8.99 -12.63 9.76
N ARG A 129 8.46 -11.48 10.20
CA ARG A 129 9.12 -10.64 11.22
C ARG A 129 9.28 -11.35 12.56
N GLY A 130 8.37 -12.26 12.91
CA GLY A 130 8.38 -13.00 14.17
C GLY A 130 9.30 -14.22 14.20
N GLY A 131 9.97 -14.57 13.09
CA GLY A 131 10.78 -15.79 12.98
C GLY A 131 9.96 -17.09 13.02
N LEU A 132 8.63 -17.00 12.86
CA LEU A 132 7.71 -18.13 12.90
C LEU A 132 7.47 -18.66 11.48
N TRP A 133 8.40 -19.47 10.98
CA TRP A 133 8.25 -20.29 9.77
C TRP A 133 8.80 -21.68 10.00
#